data_AF-A0A3E0HH87-F1
#
_entry.id   AF-A0A3E0HH87-F1
#
_cell.length_a   1.000
_cell.length_b   1.000
_cell.length_c   1.000
_cell.angle_alpha   90.00
_cell.angle_beta   90.00
_cell.angle_gamma   90.00
#
_symmetry.space_group_name_H-M   'P 1'
#
loop_
_entity.id
_entity.type
_entity.pdbx_description
1 polymer ?
#
loop_
_entity_poly.entity_id
_entity_poly.type
_entity_poly.pdbx_seq_one_letter_code
_entity_poly.pdbx_strand_id
1 'polypeptide(L)'
;MKKRIFLILSLIVLIFSCSQNETEVPHPTVSSYTPKNGYVGDTITILGENFPSNIKVTLLDIETKLIQKSATEIKAIVHEKVTKGDNPIKLVYNNEASVEIGSFSAIIDDYEYLIYDNWNAKLFKIGNNTGTISFINQLPIPTPTQNSMYGFLKRDDLIYLIDFSNNPEHSLLTYNLNTKASSFTPLALPSSITGGITAINWNITNNTLIGLVSENIHNTSAAKHHLIEINPINGQIKDLNISFNHSFISSHLVKNNYLFLFSSTSPYDLSKIDLTNYSIEKLSTNNEEFSITKPSLNSSNEIICLKDYGNSLGQLVKFNEETVKVTQLSESKLYYSNRLGYGFFDKKNDEYIGIYKDSSIENSSGNQPTYNSLYKFNTPTYQEEKILFRPLKTSFTSPTIIDIIEL
;
A
#
# COMPACT_ATOMS: atom_id res chain seq x y z
N MET A 1 20.64 -88.86 -81.21
CA MET A 1 21.92 -88.33 -80.67
C MET A 1 21.67 -86.96 -80.05
N LYS A 2 21.98 -86.78 -78.75
CA LYS A 2 22.40 -85.53 -78.04
C LYS A 2 21.42 -84.31 -78.04
N LYS A 3 21.27 -83.46 -77.01
CA LYS A 3 21.67 -83.34 -75.58
C LYS A 3 21.21 -81.92 -75.11
N ARG A 4 21.15 -81.70 -73.77
CA ARG A 4 21.18 -80.43 -72.99
C ARG A 4 19.80 -79.88 -72.55
N ILE A 5 19.40 -79.96 -71.26
CA ILE A 5 19.92 -79.35 -70.00
C ILE A 5 19.93 -77.82 -70.05
N PHE A 6 19.09 -77.18 -69.21
CA PHE A 6 19.52 -76.11 -68.31
C PHE A 6 18.61 -76.05 -67.07
N LEU A 7 19.27 -75.98 -65.91
CA LEU A 7 18.76 -75.96 -64.55
C LEU A 7 19.28 -74.65 -63.94
N ILE A 8 18.43 -73.79 -63.37
CA ILE A 8 18.86 -72.63 -62.59
C ILE A 8 18.06 -72.58 -61.28
N LEU A 9 18.84 -72.37 -60.23
CA LEU A 9 18.65 -72.59 -58.81
C LEU A 9 18.06 -71.34 -58.15
N SER A 10 17.05 -71.52 -57.29
CA SER A 10 16.48 -70.47 -56.44
C SER A 10 17.45 -70.09 -55.32
N LEU A 11 17.78 -68.79 -55.19
CA LEU A 11 18.62 -68.25 -54.12
C LEU A 11 17.72 -67.51 -53.11
N ILE A 12 17.48 -68.15 -51.97
CA ILE A 12 16.81 -67.55 -50.81
C ILE A 12 17.84 -66.70 -50.06
N VAL A 13 17.64 -65.38 -50.04
CA VAL A 13 18.42 -64.45 -49.20
C VAL A 13 17.70 -64.31 -47.86
N LEU A 14 18.29 -64.88 -46.81
CA LEU A 14 17.90 -64.65 -45.41
C LEU A 14 18.34 -63.24 -45.01
N ILE A 15 17.38 -62.32 -44.88
CA ILE A 15 17.60 -61.02 -44.28
C ILE A 15 17.72 -61.25 -42.76
N PHE A 16 18.93 -61.17 -42.22
CA PHE A 16 19.13 -61.04 -40.79
C PHE A 16 18.51 -59.71 -40.35
N SER A 17 17.29 -59.79 -39.80
CA SER A 17 16.71 -58.68 -39.03
C SER A 17 17.53 -58.56 -37.75
N CYS A 18 18.42 -57.56 -37.72
CA CYS A 18 19.04 -57.14 -36.49
C CYS A 18 17.96 -56.38 -35.71
N SER A 19 17.37 -57.01 -34.69
CA SER A 19 16.54 -56.28 -33.73
C SER A 19 17.47 -55.34 -32.97
N GLN A 20 17.54 -54.08 -33.41
CA GLN A 20 18.01 -53.02 -32.52
C GLN A 20 17.07 -53.03 -31.32
N ASN A 21 17.58 -53.47 -30.17
CA ASN A 21 16.95 -53.13 -28.91
C ASN A 21 17.06 -51.60 -28.79
N GLU A 22 16.03 -50.89 -29.26
CA GLU A 22 15.78 -49.52 -28.82
C GLU A 22 15.66 -49.59 -27.30
N THR A 23 16.69 -49.14 -26.60
CA THR A 23 16.59 -48.82 -25.18
C THR A 23 15.57 -47.69 -25.07
N GLU A 24 14.35 -48.02 -24.68
CA GLU A 24 13.28 -47.07 -24.39
C GLU A 24 13.82 -46.04 -23.40
N VAL A 25 14.06 -44.82 -23.89
CA VAL A 25 14.49 -43.71 -23.04
C VAL A 25 13.27 -43.38 -22.18
N PRO A 26 13.32 -43.54 -20.85
CA PRO A 26 12.14 -43.35 -20.04
C PRO A 26 11.70 -41.88 -20.13
N HIS A 27 10.42 -41.68 -20.43
CA HIS A 27 9.85 -40.35 -20.58
C HIS A 27 9.76 -39.66 -19.20
N PRO A 28 10.02 -38.34 -19.13
CA PRO A 28 9.76 -37.53 -17.95
C PRO A 28 8.32 -37.70 -17.45
N THR A 29 8.17 -38.02 -16.17
CA THR A 29 6.86 -37.99 -15.48
C THR A 29 6.88 -36.92 -14.40
N VAL A 30 5.82 -36.12 -14.32
CA VAL A 30 5.66 -35.12 -13.25
C VAL A 30 4.68 -35.63 -12.23
N SER A 31 5.12 -35.73 -10.97
CA SER A 31 4.26 -36.13 -9.85
C SER A 31 3.60 -34.93 -9.19
N SER A 32 4.30 -33.81 -9.06
CA SER A 32 3.76 -32.58 -8.47
C SER A 32 4.63 -31.36 -8.77
N TYR A 33 4.06 -30.18 -8.50
CA TYR A 33 4.82 -28.94 -8.42
C TYR A 33 4.23 -28.01 -7.34
N THR A 34 5.11 -27.25 -6.69
CA THR A 34 4.76 -26.34 -5.60
C THR A 34 5.70 -25.12 -5.58
N PRO A 35 5.21 -23.91 -5.27
CA PRO A 35 3.81 -23.56 -5.02
C PRO A 35 2.99 -23.42 -6.32
N LYS A 36 1.65 -23.35 -6.20
CA LYS A 36 0.73 -23.12 -7.33
C LYS A 36 0.53 -21.65 -7.68
N ASN A 37 0.84 -20.77 -6.73
CA ASN A 37 0.80 -19.33 -6.88
C ASN A 37 1.98 -18.72 -6.12
N GLY A 38 2.33 -17.49 -6.45
CA GLY A 38 3.43 -16.80 -5.83
C GLY A 38 3.88 -15.61 -6.65
N TYR A 39 5.11 -15.19 -6.43
CA TYR A 39 5.63 -13.90 -6.86
C TYR A 39 6.78 -14.08 -7.83
N VAL A 40 7.08 -13.04 -8.60
CA VAL A 40 8.32 -12.98 -9.38
C VAL A 40 9.52 -13.23 -8.45
N GLY A 41 10.44 -14.09 -8.89
CA GLY A 41 11.61 -14.48 -8.10
C GLY A 41 11.40 -15.67 -7.16
N ASP A 42 10.16 -16.13 -6.91
CA ASP A 42 9.91 -17.34 -6.14
C ASP A 42 10.48 -18.58 -6.83
N THR A 43 10.72 -19.65 -6.06
CA THR A 43 11.18 -20.93 -6.58
C THR A 43 10.01 -21.92 -6.69
N ILE A 44 9.71 -22.36 -7.91
CA ILE A 44 8.84 -23.50 -8.18
C ILE A 44 9.68 -24.78 -8.10
N THR A 45 9.30 -25.71 -7.24
CA THR A 45 9.86 -27.06 -7.16
C THR A 45 8.94 -28.01 -7.91
N ILE A 46 9.50 -28.73 -8.89
CA ILE A 46 8.82 -29.73 -9.72
C ILE A 46 9.42 -31.09 -9.38
N LEU A 47 8.58 -32.02 -8.93
CA LEU A 47 8.98 -33.39 -8.59
C LEU A 47 8.50 -34.36 -9.66
N GLY A 48 9.28 -35.41 -9.88
CA GLY A 48 9.00 -36.38 -10.93
C GLY A 48 10.03 -37.49 -11.01
N GLU A 49 10.07 -38.14 -12.17
CA GLU A 49 11.06 -39.15 -12.51
C GLU A 49 11.56 -38.96 -13.94
N ASN A 50 12.76 -39.48 -14.20
CA ASN A 50 13.38 -39.53 -15.52
C ASN A 50 13.58 -38.16 -16.21
N PHE A 51 13.76 -37.08 -15.43
CA PHE A 51 14.10 -35.78 -16.01
C PHE A 51 15.49 -35.81 -16.68
N PRO A 52 15.59 -35.50 -17.98
CA PRO A 52 16.87 -35.52 -18.69
C PRO A 52 17.71 -34.30 -18.34
N SER A 53 19.02 -34.40 -18.58
CA SER A 53 19.96 -33.32 -18.26
C SER A 53 19.76 -32.05 -19.09
N ASN A 54 19.14 -32.13 -20.27
CA ASN A 54 18.85 -31.00 -21.17
C ASN A 54 17.46 -30.37 -20.94
N ILE A 55 16.74 -30.76 -19.88
CA ILE A 55 15.41 -30.22 -19.59
C ILE A 55 15.43 -28.71 -19.35
N LYS A 56 14.39 -28.04 -19.87
CA LYS A 56 14.05 -26.64 -19.66
C LYS A 56 12.64 -26.53 -19.10
N VAL A 57 12.40 -25.47 -18.33
CA VAL A 57 11.08 -25.12 -17.82
C VAL A 57 10.70 -23.75 -18.38
N THR A 58 9.50 -23.63 -18.92
CA THR A 58 8.95 -22.36 -19.37
C THR A 58 7.69 -21.99 -18.58
N LEU A 59 7.46 -20.70 -18.40
CA LEU A 59 6.21 -20.12 -17.88
C LEU A 59 5.64 -19.22 -18.97
N LEU A 60 4.46 -19.54 -19.51
CA LEU A 60 3.90 -18.81 -20.67
C LEU A 60 4.93 -18.68 -21.81
N ASP A 61 5.62 -19.78 -22.12
CA ASP A 61 6.68 -19.88 -23.14
C ASP A 61 7.96 -19.06 -22.86
N ILE A 62 8.10 -18.46 -21.68
CA ILE A 62 9.32 -17.79 -21.23
C ILE A 62 10.21 -18.79 -20.48
N GLU A 63 11.40 -19.07 -21.01
CA GLU A 63 12.38 -19.94 -20.36
C GLU A 63 12.79 -19.39 -18.99
N THR A 64 12.63 -20.21 -17.95
CA THR A 64 12.95 -19.85 -16.57
C THR A 64 14.35 -20.31 -16.19
N LYS A 65 14.99 -19.60 -15.25
CA LYS A 65 16.29 -20.00 -14.72
C LYS A 65 16.12 -21.22 -13.79
N LEU A 66 16.79 -22.31 -14.11
CA LEU A 66 16.88 -23.48 -13.23
C LEU A 66 18.04 -23.31 -12.25
N ILE A 67 17.77 -23.38 -10.95
CA ILE A 67 18.80 -23.35 -9.89
C ILE A 67 19.22 -24.75 -9.46
N GLN A 68 18.38 -25.76 -9.73
CA GLN A 68 18.68 -27.17 -9.46
C GLN A 68 17.94 -28.03 -10.50
N LYS A 69 18.60 -29.08 -10.98
CA LYS A 69 17.97 -30.15 -11.76
C LYS A 69 18.64 -31.49 -11.46
N SER A 70 17.83 -32.51 -11.25
CA SER A 70 18.20 -33.92 -11.14
C SER A 70 17.19 -34.76 -11.91
N ALA A 71 17.36 -36.08 -11.94
CA ALA A 71 16.39 -36.99 -12.56
C ALA A 71 15.00 -36.97 -11.87
N THR A 72 14.90 -36.44 -10.65
CA THR A 72 13.66 -36.49 -9.84
C THR A 72 13.18 -35.13 -9.30
N GLU A 73 13.97 -34.07 -9.46
CA GLU A 73 13.64 -32.73 -8.96
C GLU A 73 14.17 -31.65 -9.90
N ILE A 74 13.34 -30.63 -10.16
CA ILE A 74 13.73 -29.38 -10.82
C ILE A 74 13.31 -28.21 -9.93
N LYS A 75 14.20 -27.23 -9.76
CA LYS A 75 13.88 -25.94 -9.11
C LYS A 75 14.06 -24.82 -10.12
N ALA A 76 12.95 -24.16 -10.43
CA ALA A 76 12.86 -23.09 -11.41
C ALA A 76 12.48 -21.76 -10.73
N ILE A 77 13.11 -20.66 -11.13
CA ILE A 77 12.77 -19.32 -10.64
C ILE A 77 11.66 -18.70 -11.50
N VAL A 78 10.62 -18.16 -10.87
CA VAL A 78 9.56 -17.41 -11.55
C VAL A 78 10.16 -16.18 -12.24
N HIS A 79 10.04 -16.13 -13.56
CA HIS A 79 10.65 -15.09 -14.39
C HIS A 79 9.94 -13.74 -14.21
N GLU A 80 10.67 -12.62 -14.31
CA GLU A 80 10.13 -11.25 -14.24
C GLU A 80 9.15 -10.85 -15.37
N LYS A 81 8.98 -11.70 -16.39
CA LYS A 81 8.18 -11.41 -17.59
C LYS A 81 6.87 -12.20 -17.62
N VAL A 82 6.61 -12.99 -16.58
CA VAL A 82 5.31 -13.66 -16.41
C VAL A 82 4.21 -12.61 -16.31
N THR A 83 3.00 -12.96 -16.73
CA THR A 83 1.83 -12.08 -16.63
C THR A 83 1.07 -12.35 -15.34
N LYS A 84 0.30 -11.37 -14.85
CA LYS A 84 -0.58 -11.56 -13.70
C LYS A 84 -1.56 -12.72 -13.96
N GLY A 85 -1.80 -13.54 -12.94
CA GLY A 85 -2.66 -14.71 -13.04
C GLY A 85 -1.94 -15.91 -13.66
N ASP A 86 -2.68 -16.75 -14.38
CA ASP A 86 -2.21 -18.08 -14.73
C ASP A 86 -1.17 -18.07 -15.86
N ASN A 87 -0.01 -18.67 -15.58
CA ASN A 87 1.08 -18.90 -16.52
C ASN A 87 1.28 -20.42 -16.67
N PRO A 88 0.99 -21.02 -17.84
CA PRO A 88 1.23 -22.44 -18.08
C PRO A 88 2.69 -22.81 -17.86
N ILE A 89 2.92 -23.86 -17.08
CA ILE A 89 4.22 -24.45 -16.84
C ILE A 89 4.42 -25.54 -17.89
N LYS A 90 5.46 -25.41 -18.73
CA LYS A 90 5.79 -26.43 -19.71
C LYS A 90 7.23 -26.91 -19.58
N LEU A 91 7.41 -28.21 -19.75
CA LEU A 91 8.71 -28.85 -19.86
C LEU A 91 9.11 -28.95 -21.34
N VAL A 92 10.36 -28.60 -21.65
CA VAL A 92 10.94 -28.75 -22.98
C VAL A 92 12.20 -29.59 -22.85
N TYR A 93 12.26 -30.70 -23.57
CA TYR A 93 13.39 -31.65 -23.54
C TYR A 93 13.49 -32.38 -24.88
N ASN A 94 14.66 -32.97 -25.15
CA ASN A 94 14.92 -33.85 -26.32
C ASN A 94 14.51 -33.32 -27.71
N ASN A 95 14.39 -32.00 -27.88
CA ASN A 95 13.85 -31.36 -29.08
C ASN A 95 12.40 -31.80 -29.43
N GLU A 96 11.66 -32.28 -28.43
CA GLU A 96 10.26 -32.65 -28.54
C GLU A 96 9.34 -31.44 -28.33
N ALA A 97 8.05 -31.64 -28.62
CA ALA A 97 7.02 -30.66 -28.29
C ALA A 97 6.96 -30.44 -26.77
N SER A 98 6.70 -29.19 -26.36
CA SER A 98 6.58 -28.84 -24.95
C SER A 98 5.43 -29.58 -24.27
N VAL A 99 5.65 -30.14 -23.08
CA VAL A 99 4.63 -30.80 -22.28
C VAL A 99 4.14 -29.86 -21.19
N GLU A 100 2.86 -29.51 -21.21
CA GLU A 100 2.23 -28.73 -20.14
C GLU A 100 1.96 -29.61 -18.91
N ILE A 101 2.37 -29.13 -17.73
CA ILE A 101 2.28 -29.88 -16.47
C ILE A 101 1.33 -29.22 -15.46
N GLY A 102 0.77 -28.07 -15.82
CA GLY A 102 -0.14 -27.26 -15.01
C GLY A 102 0.11 -25.77 -15.20
N SER A 103 -0.43 -24.93 -14.31
CA SER A 103 -0.22 -23.48 -14.30
C SER A 103 0.34 -22.97 -12.97
N PHE A 104 1.08 -21.87 -13.04
CA PHE A 104 1.50 -21.06 -11.90
C PHE A 104 0.77 -19.71 -11.94
N SER A 105 0.03 -19.39 -10.89
CA SER A 105 -0.70 -18.11 -10.80
C SER A 105 0.20 -17.02 -10.20
N ALA A 106 0.71 -16.13 -11.04
CA ALA A 106 1.63 -15.07 -10.62
C ALA A 106 0.87 -13.87 -10.03
N ILE A 107 1.31 -13.43 -8.85
CA ILE A 107 0.84 -12.24 -8.16
C ILE A 107 1.74 -11.08 -8.56
N ILE A 108 1.17 -10.11 -9.26
CA ILE A 108 1.84 -8.90 -9.77
C ILE A 108 1.00 -7.70 -9.38
N ASP A 109 1.66 -6.59 -9.05
CA ASP A 109 1.02 -5.32 -8.76
C ASP A 109 0.43 -4.70 -10.04
N ASP A 110 -0.77 -4.14 -9.93
CA ASP A 110 -1.36 -3.33 -11.00
C ASP A 110 -0.98 -1.86 -10.86
N TYR A 111 -0.72 -1.44 -9.62
CA TYR A 111 -0.32 -0.10 -9.22
C TYR A 111 0.36 -0.16 -7.85
N GLU A 112 0.94 0.95 -7.42
CA GLU A 112 1.61 1.07 -6.13
C GLU A 112 0.96 2.17 -5.28
N TYR A 113 0.83 1.93 -3.97
CA TYR A 113 0.45 2.98 -3.02
C TYR A 113 1.67 3.81 -2.65
N LEU A 114 1.56 5.14 -2.72
CA LEU A 114 2.55 6.06 -2.21
C LEU A 114 2.34 6.28 -0.71
N ILE A 115 3.37 6.02 0.08
CA ILE A 115 3.34 6.10 1.54
C ILE A 115 4.29 7.19 2.02
N TYR A 116 3.82 7.99 2.96
CA TYR A 116 4.66 8.86 3.78
C TYR A 116 4.75 8.32 5.21
N ASP A 117 5.96 7.99 5.66
CA ASP A 117 6.26 7.66 7.05
C ASP A 117 6.63 8.92 7.80
N ASN A 118 5.66 9.46 8.53
CA ASN A 118 5.71 10.80 9.10
C ASN A 118 6.86 10.98 10.09
N TRP A 119 7.14 9.99 10.93
CA TRP A 119 8.16 10.12 11.98
C TRP A 119 9.59 10.12 11.42
N ASN A 120 9.79 9.44 10.29
CA ASN A 120 11.10 9.30 9.66
C ASN A 120 11.28 10.24 8.46
N ALA A 121 10.23 10.99 8.09
CA ALA A 121 10.17 11.83 6.91
C ALA A 121 10.52 11.07 5.61
N LYS A 122 10.09 9.81 5.47
CA LYS A 122 10.46 8.95 4.34
C LYS A 122 9.27 8.63 3.44
N LEU A 123 9.54 8.56 2.14
CA LEU A 123 8.60 8.15 1.12
C LEU A 123 8.90 6.72 0.67
N PHE A 124 7.85 5.92 0.55
CA PHE A 124 7.91 4.54 0.08
C PHE A 124 6.80 4.27 -0.93
N LYS A 125 6.98 3.24 -1.74
CA LYS A 125 5.93 2.61 -2.52
C LYS A 125 5.59 1.26 -1.93
N ILE A 126 4.33 0.87 -2.00
CA ILE A 126 3.87 -0.46 -1.65
C ILE A 126 3.05 -1.03 -2.80
N GLY A 127 3.47 -2.17 -3.35
CA GLY A 127 2.71 -2.89 -4.35
C GLY A 127 1.31 -3.29 -3.85
N ASN A 128 0.27 -3.01 -4.64
CA ASN A 128 -1.12 -3.22 -4.24
C ASN A 128 -1.50 -4.69 -4.03
N ASN A 129 -0.81 -5.64 -4.67
CA ASN A 129 -1.08 -7.08 -4.59
C ASN A 129 0.05 -7.83 -3.89
N THR A 130 1.29 -7.35 -4.06
CA THR A 130 2.48 -8.01 -3.55
C THR A 130 2.86 -7.57 -2.15
N GLY A 131 2.46 -6.36 -1.74
CA GLY A 131 2.95 -5.74 -0.51
C GLY A 131 4.45 -5.44 -0.55
N THR A 132 5.07 -5.46 -1.73
CA THR A 132 6.51 -5.18 -1.88
C THR A 132 6.77 -3.72 -1.57
N ILE A 133 7.72 -3.47 -0.68
CA ILE A 133 8.06 -2.11 -0.24
C ILE A 133 9.33 -1.64 -0.93
N SER A 134 9.23 -0.49 -1.59
CA SER A 134 10.36 0.18 -2.24
C SER A 134 10.57 1.57 -1.64
N PHE A 135 11.79 1.88 -1.19
CA PHE A 135 12.13 3.22 -0.74
C PHE A 135 12.24 4.19 -1.94
N ILE A 136 11.65 5.39 -1.81
CA ILE A 136 11.69 6.42 -2.86
C ILE A 136 12.73 7.48 -2.51
N ASN A 137 12.52 8.16 -1.38
CA ASN A 137 13.34 9.29 -0.94
C ASN A 137 13.07 9.60 0.53
N GLN A 138 13.98 10.35 1.15
CA GLN A 138 13.73 11.02 2.42
C GLN A 138 13.48 12.50 2.15
N LEU A 139 12.40 13.06 2.71
CA LEU A 139 12.15 14.48 2.63
C LEU A 139 13.25 15.24 3.41
N PRO A 140 13.69 16.41 2.91
CA PRO A 140 14.85 17.13 3.45
C PRO A 140 14.54 17.89 4.74
N ILE A 141 13.69 17.35 5.60
CA ILE A 141 13.39 17.88 6.93
C ILE A 141 14.14 17.08 8.00
N PRO A 142 14.55 17.70 9.11
CA PRO A 142 15.00 16.97 10.28
C PRO A 142 13.95 15.94 10.70
N THR A 143 14.38 14.81 11.28
CA THR A 143 13.44 13.86 11.88
C THR A 143 12.56 14.63 12.87
N PRO A 144 11.23 14.67 12.64
CA PRO A 144 10.38 15.51 13.45
C PRO A 144 10.51 15.15 14.92
N THR A 145 10.74 16.17 15.75
CA THR A 145 10.87 16.01 17.20
C THR A 145 9.52 15.79 17.88
N GLN A 146 8.40 15.93 17.15
CA GLN A 146 7.02 15.89 17.65
C GLN A 146 6.05 15.29 16.61
N ASN A 147 4.77 15.15 17.00
CA ASN A 147 3.68 14.58 16.18
C ASN A 147 3.35 15.46 14.93
N SER A 148 4.26 15.52 13.96
CA SER A 148 4.19 16.35 12.74
C SER A 148 3.18 15.89 11.68
N MET A 149 2.23 15.03 12.04
CA MET A 149 1.25 14.48 11.09
C MET A 149 0.26 15.51 10.55
N TYR A 150 0.18 16.68 11.19
CA TYR A 150 -0.89 17.63 10.90
C TYR A 150 -0.52 18.69 9.85
N GLY A 151 0.76 18.97 9.71
CA GLY A 151 1.25 19.93 8.73
C GLY A 151 1.34 19.36 7.32
N PHE A 152 0.80 18.18 7.02
CA PHE A 152 1.02 17.46 5.76
C PHE A 152 -0.20 17.54 4.84
N LEU A 153 0.04 17.86 3.57
CA LEU A 153 -0.96 17.82 2.51
C LEU A 153 -0.30 17.39 1.19
N LYS A 154 -0.86 16.38 0.52
CA LYS A 154 -0.54 16.06 -0.88
C LYS A 154 -1.57 16.71 -1.79
N ARG A 155 -1.10 17.38 -2.84
CA ARG A 155 -1.93 17.94 -3.91
C ARG A 155 -1.20 17.81 -5.24
N ASP A 156 -1.84 17.18 -6.22
CA ASP A 156 -1.24 16.90 -7.53
C ASP A 156 0.13 16.22 -7.33
N ASP A 157 1.20 16.73 -7.96
CA ASP A 157 2.56 16.23 -7.80
C ASP A 157 3.32 16.85 -6.61
N LEU A 158 2.65 17.64 -5.77
CA LEU A 158 3.27 18.38 -4.69
C LEU A 158 2.88 17.83 -3.31
N ILE A 159 3.88 17.78 -2.44
CA ILE A 159 3.71 17.62 -0.99
C ILE A 159 3.99 18.98 -0.36
N TYR A 160 3.05 19.45 0.45
CA TYR A 160 3.19 20.56 1.36
C TYR A 160 3.35 20.02 2.77
N LEU A 161 4.38 20.46 3.48
CA LEU A 161 4.63 20.07 4.85
C LEU A 161 5.05 21.27 5.71
N ILE A 162 4.42 21.45 6.86
CA ILE A 162 4.91 22.38 7.89
C ILE A 162 6.06 21.74 8.65
N ASP A 163 7.24 22.33 8.52
CA ASP A 163 8.40 22.00 9.34
C ASP A 163 8.33 22.73 10.68
N PHE A 164 8.50 21.94 11.75
CA PHE A 164 8.48 22.36 13.15
C PHE A 164 9.85 22.25 13.83
N SER A 165 10.89 21.93 13.07
CA SER A 165 12.24 21.70 13.60
C SER A 165 12.79 22.88 14.41
N ASN A 166 12.36 24.11 14.11
CA ASN A 166 12.87 25.35 14.68
C ASN A 166 11.79 26.19 15.42
N ASN A 167 10.95 25.59 16.27
CA ASN A 167 9.95 26.31 17.07
C ASN A 167 10.51 27.58 17.76
N PRO A 168 9.92 28.78 17.59
CA PRO A 168 8.60 29.07 16.98
C PRO A 168 8.64 29.41 15.48
N GLU A 169 9.80 29.32 14.85
CA GLU A 169 9.94 29.52 13.41
C GLU A 169 9.35 28.31 12.67
N HIS A 170 8.41 28.60 11.79
CA HIS A 170 7.79 27.61 10.92
C HIS A 170 8.37 27.75 9.52
N SER A 171 8.40 26.67 8.77
CA SER A 171 8.68 26.72 7.33
C SER A 171 7.74 25.81 6.58
N LEU A 172 7.33 26.22 5.39
CA LEU A 172 6.61 25.38 4.45
C LEU A 172 7.64 24.67 3.55
N LEU A 173 7.79 23.37 3.74
CA LEU A 173 8.39 22.50 2.73
C LEU A 173 7.37 22.34 1.60
N THR A 174 7.80 22.67 0.38
CA THR A 174 7.14 22.22 -0.85
C THR A 174 8.06 21.23 -1.55
N TYR A 175 7.60 19.99 -1.73
CA TYR A 175 8.35 18.92 -2.37
C TYR A 175 7.62 18.41 -3.61
N ASN A 176 8.30 18.35 -4.74
CA ASN A 176 7.74 17.85 -5.99
C ASN A 176 8.08 16.36 -6.17
N LEU A 177 7.06 15.52 -6.27
CA LEU A 177 7.19 14.06 -6.35
C LEU A 177 7.93 13.59 -7.61
N ASN A 178 7.72 14.26 -8.74
CA ASN A 178 8.29 13.88 -10.03
C ASN A 178 9.77 14.29 -10.17
N THR A 179 10.07 15.56 -9.86
CA THR A 179 11.42 16.13 -9.99
C THR A 179 12.29 15.89 -8.76
N LYS A 180 11.68 15.52 -7.62
CA LYS A 180 12.31 15.42 -6.30
C LYS A 180 12.90 16.74 -5.79
N ALA A 181 12.56 17.86 -6.43
CA ALA A 181 12.97 19.18 -6.01
C ALA A 181 12.22 19.59 -4.73
N SER A 182 12.89 20.38 -3.89
CA SER A 182 12.32 20.91 -2.65
C SER A 182 12.60 22.40 -2.51
N SER A 183 11.69 23.11 -1.88
CA SER A 183 11.89 24.49 -1.44
C SER A 183 11.37 24.65 -0.02
N PHE A 184 12.05 25.51 0.75
CA PHE A 184 11.66 25.89 2.09
C PHE A 184 11.28 27.35 2.11
N THR A 185 10.04 27.64 2.45
CA THR A 185 9.52 28.99 2.54
C THR A 185 9.25 29.34 4.00
N PRO A 186 9.97 30.31 4.59
CA PRO A 186 9.73 30.74 5.96
C PRO A 186 8.29 31.19 6.18
N LEU A 187 7.72 30.82 7.33
CA LEU A 187 6.36 31.14 7.73
C LEU A 187 6.40 31.97 9.01
N ALA A 188 6.10 33.26 8.88
CA ALA A 188 6.04 34.18 10.00
C ALA A 188 4.59 34.36 10.46
N LEU A 189 4.28 33.86 11.67
CA LEU A 189 2.98 34.09 12.27
C LEU A 189 2.80 35.59 12.59
N PRO A 190 1.59 36.15 12.39
CA PRO A 190 1.24 37.49 12.85
C PRO A 190 1.50 37.66 14.35
N SER A 191 1.94 38.84 14.79
CA SER A 191 2.28 39.09 16.20
C SER A 191 1.11 38.94 17.18
N SER A 192 -0.13 38.93 16.67
CA SER A 192 -1.37 38.65 17.42
C SER A 192 -1.57 37.18 17.76
N ILE A 193 -0.86 36.27 17.09
CA ILE A 193 -1.03 34.83 17.20
C ILE A 193 0.23 34.22 17.81
N THR A 194 0.04 33.41 18.85
CA THR A 194 1.09 32.57 19.43
C THR A 194 0.80 31.10 19.20
N GLY A 195 1.82 30.26 19.28
CA GLY A 195 1.70 28.81 19.12
C GLY A 195 2.30 28.31 17.81
N GLY A 196 1.77 27.20 17.28
CA GLY A 196 2.30 26.60 16.05
C GLY A 196 1.24 26.01 15.12
N ILE A 197 1.60 25.89 13.84
CA ILE A 197 0.69 25.55 12.74
C ILE A 197 0.38 24.03 12.72
N THR A 198 -0.56 23.59 13.55
CA THR A 198 -0.92 22.19 13.79
C THR A 198 -1.92 21.60 12.80
N ALA A 199 -2.21 22.23 11.66
CA ALA A 199 -2.96 21.59 10.57
C ALA A 199 -2.80 22.43 9.30
N ILE A 200 -2.76 21.78 8.13
CA ILE A 200 -2.99 22.47 6.85
C ILE A 200 -3.95 21.68 5.97
N ASN A 201 -4.80 22.39 5.22
CA ASN A 201 -5.62 21.82 4.16
C ASN A 201 -5.65 22.77 2.95
N TRP A 202 -6.16 22.30 1.81
CA TRP A 202 -6.34 23.15 0.64
C TRP A 202 -7.65 23.93 0.71
N ASN A 203 -7.59 25.24 0.50
CA ASN A 203 -8.77 26.06 0.20
C ASN A 203 -8.84 26.28 -1.31
N ILE A 204 -9.81 25.62 -1.96
CA ILE A 204 -9.94 25.70 -3.42
C ILE A 204 -10.44 27.05 -3.91
N THR A 205 -11.25 27.75 -3.10
CA THR A 205 -11.84 29.06 -3.45
C THR A 205 -10.75 30.11 -3.63
N ASN A 206 -9.76 30.11 -2.74
CA ASN A 206 -8.71 31.12 -2.72
C ASN A 206 -7.38 30.62 -3.31
N ASN A 207 -7.28 29.34 -3.66
CA ASN A 207 -6.05 28.69 -4.14
C ASN A 207 -4.88 28.85 -3.13
N THR A 208 -5.21 28.73 -1.84
CA THR A 208 -4.30 28.88 -0.70
C THR A 208 -4.37 27.65 0.21
N LEU A 209 -3.44 27.57 1.16
CA LEU A 209 -3.57 26.65 2.29
C LEU A 209 -4.39 27.31 3.39
N ILE A 210 -5.32 26.57 3.98
CA ILE A 210 -5.97 26.94 5.24
C ILE A 210 -5.23 26.24 6.37
N GLY A 211 -4.73 27.00 7.34
CA GLY A 211 -3.93 26.52 8.46
C GLY A 211 -4.64 26.70 9.80
N LEU A 212 -4.41 25.76 10.73
CA LEU A 212 -4.78 25.93 12.13
C LEU A 212 -3.52 26.20 12.96
N VAL A 213 -3.56 27.24 13.78
CA VAL A 213 -2.51 27.53 14.76
C VAL A 213 -3.02 27.19 16.14
N SER A 214 -2.40 26.24 16.82
CA SER A 214 -2.73 25.91 18.22
C SER A 214 -1.83 26.72 19.15
N GLU A 215 -2.41 27.44 20.11
CA GLU A 215 -1.66 28.08 21.20
C GLU A 215 -0.97 27.05 22.12
N ASN A 216 -1.38 25.78 22.05
CA ASN A 216 -0.75 24.67 22.76
C ASN A 216 -0.40 23.51 21.81
N ILE A 217 0.88 23.40 21.47
CA ILE A 217 1.41 22.41 20.52
C ILE A 217 1.89 21.11 21.18
N HIS A 218 1.95 21.06 22.51
CA HIS A 218 2.62 19.98 23.26
C HIS A 218 1.68 19.09 24.07
N ASN A 219 0.37 19.36 24.12
CA ASN A 219 -0.53 18.67 25.04
C ASN A 219 -1.78 18.10 24.34
N THR A 220 -2.24 16.95 24.81
CA THR A 220 -3.50 16.30 24.41
C THR A 220 -4.75 16.99 24.97
N SER A 221 -4.58 18.20 25.50
CA SER A 221 -5.60 18.99 26.19
C SER A 221 -6.23 20.02 25.27
N ALA A 222 -7.38 20.55 25.68
CA ALA A 222 -8.04 21.63 24.95
C ALA A 222 -7.16 22.89 24.86
N ALA A 223 -7.21 23.52 23.71
CA ALA A 223 -6.44 24.71 23.39
C ALA A 223 -7.28 25.68 22.58
N LYS A 224 -6.82 26.94 22.54
CA LYS A 224 -7.33 27.92 21.60
C LYS A 224 -6.61 27.73 20.26
N HIS A 225 -7.40 27.66 19.20
CA HIS A 225 -6.95 27.55 17.84
C HIS A 225 -7.28 28.83 17.07
N HIS A 226 -6.38 29.23 16.18
CA HIS A 226 -6.57 30.35 15.24
C HIS A 226 -6.60 29.83 13.81
N LEU A 227 -7.39 30.46 12.95
CA LEU A 227 -7.46 30.15 11.53
C LEU A 227 -6.60 31.14 10.74
N ILE A 228 -5.74 30.62 9.88
CA ILE A 228 -4.85 31.42 9.02
C ILE A 228 -4.95 30.95 7.56
N GLU A 229 -4.72 31.86 6.61
CA GLU A 229 -4.44 31.48 5.23
C GLU A 229 -2.95 31.60 4.95
N ILE A 230 -2.38 30.62 4.25
CA ILE A 230 -0.97 30.60 3.85
C ILE A 230 -0.92 30.57 2.32
N ASN A 231 -0.25 31.54 1.73
CA ASN A 231 0.07 31.50 0.31
C ASN A 231 1.16 30.44 0.07
N PRO A 232 0.89 29.38 -0.71
CA PRO A 232 1.83 28.25 -0.85
C PRO A 232 3.09 28.60 -1.65
N ILE A 233 3.10 29.72 -2.39
CA ILE A 233 4.23 30.14 -3.24
C ILE A 233 5.22 30.97 -2.44
N ASN A 234 4.75 31.98 -1.70
CA ASN A 234 5.61 32.95 -1.02
C ASN A 234 5.54 32.89 0.51
N GLY A 235 4.71 32.01 1.09
CA GLY A 235 4.59 31.80 2.53
C GLY A 235 3.90 32.92 3.29
N GLN A 236 3.31 33.91 2.59
CA GLN A 236 2.59 34.99 3.24
C GLN A 236 1.41 34.44 4.05
N ILE A 237 1.39 34.75 5.34
CA ILE A 237 0.32 34.38 6.26
C ILE A 237 -0.66 35.54 6.41
N LYS A 238 -1.95 35.26 6.27
CA LYS A 238 -3.05 36.18 6.57
C LYS A 238 -3.81 35.64 7.78
N ASP A 239 -3.89 36.45 8.84
CA ASP A 239 -4.78 36.22 9.97
C ASP A 239 -6.23 36.39 9.50
N LEU A 240 -7.07 35.37 9.72
CA LEU A 240 -8.50 35.47 9.43
C LEU A 240 -9.30 36.10 10.57
N ASN A 241 -8.64 36.46 11.69
CA ASN A 241 -9.23 37.00 12.92
C ASN A 241 -10.30 36.07 13.52
N ILE A 242 -10.11 34.76 13.37
CA ILE A 242 -11.04 33.73 13.83
C ILE A 242 -10.31 32.80 14.76
N SER A 243 -10.88 32.63 15.96
CA SER A 243 -10.35 31.71 16.95
C SER A 243 -11.46 31.00 17.71
N PHE A 244 -11.15 29.81 18.20
CA PHE A 244 -12.09 28.94 18.89
C PHE A 244 -11.34 27.99 19.83
N ASN A 245 -12.03 27.51 20.86
CA ASN A 245 -11.49 26.46 21.72
C ASN A 245 -11.90 25.09 21.17
N HIS A 246 -10.97 24.14 21.19
CA HIS A 246 -11.21 22.76 20.78
C HIS A 246 -10.32 21.83 21.60
N SER A 247 -10.80 20.62 21.90
CA SER A 247 -9.92 19.53 22.34
C SER A 247 -8.90 19.16 21.25
N PHE A 248 -7.87 18.39 21.61
CA PHE A 248 -6.77 18.06 20.71
C PHE A 248 -7.24 17.51 19.36
N ILE A 249 -6.99 18.26 18.29
CA ILE A 249 -7.37 17.88 16.93
C ILE A 249 -6.42 16.80 16.43
N SER A 250 -6.90 15.55 16.37
CA SER A 250 -6.13 14.38 15.97
C SER A 250 -6.24 14.06 14.48
N SER A 251 -7.31 14.52 13.85
CA SER A 251 -7.54 14.38 12.42
C SER A 251 -8.49 15.44 11.90
N HIS A 252 -8.43 15.68 10.60
CA HIS A 252 -9.28 16.64 9.92
C HIS A 252 -9.50 16.22 8.46
N LEU A 253 -10.58 16.72 7.86
CA LEU A 253 -10.99 16.37 6.51
C LEU A 253 -11.72 17.55 5.86
N VAL A 254 -11.42 17.84 4.59
CA VAL A 254 -12.24 18.77 3.80
C VAL A 254 -13.29 17.99 3.03
N LYS A 255 -14.56 18.36 3.18
CA LYS A 255 -15.71 17.81 2.46
C LYS A 255 -16.70 18.93 2.11
N ASN A 256 -17.13 19.03 0.85
CA ASN A 256 -18.15 19.98 0.40
C ASN A 256 -17.90 21.44 0.87
N ASN A 257 -16.65 21.90 0.80
CA ASN A 257 -16.22 23.23 1.28
C ASN A 257 -16.27 23.45 2.81
N TYR A 258 -16.45 22.38 3.59
CA TYR A 258 -16.29 22.42 5.04
C TYR A 258 -15.01 21.71 5.45
N LEU A 259 -14.26 22.32 6.38
CA LEU A 259 -13.18 21.66 7.11
C LEU A 259 -13.74 21.05 8.39
N PHE A 260 -13.81 19.72 8.44
CA PHE A 260 -14.18 18.96 9.63
C PHE A 260 -12.96 18.73 10.51
N LEU A 261 -13.16 18.91 11.82
CA LEU A 261 -12.16 18.75 12.87
C LEU A 261 -12.63 17.68 13.83
N PHE A 262 -11.77 16.70 14.10
CA PHE A 262 -12.08 15.58 14.97
C PHE A 262 -11.03 15.49 16.09
N SER A 263 -11.52 15.32 17.31
CA SER A 263 -10.67 15.08 18.48
C SER A 263 -10.64 13.61 18.87
N SER A 264 -9.45 13.13 19.24
CA SER A 264 -9.29 11.82 19.89
C SER A 264 -9.17 11.90 21.41
N THR A 265 -9.38 13.07 22.00
CA THR A 265 -9.27 13.28 23.44
C THR A 265 -10.55 13.90 23.99
N SER A 266 -10.98 13.45 25.17
CA SER A 266 -12.18 13.93 25.85
C SER A 266 -12.14 15.47 26.00
N PRO A 267 -13.23 16.20 25.71
CA PRO A 267 -14.61 15.72 25.46
C PRO A 267 -14.92 15.22 24.03
N TYR A 268 -13.90 14.91 23.22
CA TYR A 268 -14.04 14.42 21.84
C TYR A 268 -14.77 15.42 20.94
N ASP A 269 -14.36 16.68 21.01
CA ASP A 269 -14.98 17.74 20.22
C ASP A 269 -15.00 17.40 18.72
N LEU A 270 -16.15 17.64 18.11
CA LEU A 270 -16.35 17.66 16.67
C LEU A 270 -16.79 19.05 16.26
N SER A 271 -16.12 19.62 15.26
CA SER A 271 -16.50 20.91 14.69
C SER A 271 -16.36 20.88 13.17
N LYS A 272 -17.10 21.75 12.49
CA LYS A 272 -16.87 22.05 11.07
C LYS A 272 -16.72 23.55 10.86
N ILE A 273 -15.88 23.92 9.90
CA ILE A 273 -15.62 25.30 9.50
C ILE A 273 -16.05 25.46 8.05
N ASP A 274 -16.95 26.40 7.75
CA ASP A 274 -17.31 26.77 6.37
C ASP A 274 -16.13 27.52 5.73
N LEU A 275 -15.54 27.01 4.65
CA LEU A 275 -14.37 27.65 4.03
C LEU A 275 -14.70 28.89 3.17
N THR A 276 -15.99 29.26 3.05
CA THR A 276 -16.44 30.49 2.38
C THR A 276 -16.41 31.70 3.31
N ASN A 277 -16.99 31.54 4.51
CA ASN A 277 -17.20 32.62 5.47
C ASN A 277 -16.47 32.38 6.80
N TYR A 278 -15.82 31.21 6.94
CA TYR A 278 -15.06 30.78 8.10
C TYR A 278 -15.87 30.68 9.40
N SER A 279 -17.20 30.60 9.32
CA SER A 279 -18.05 30.31 10.46
C SER A 279 -17.79 28.91 10.99
N ILE A 280 -17.86 28.77 12.32
CA ILE A 280 -17.54 27.55 13.04
C ILE A 280 -18.80 27.02 13.69
N GLU A 281 -19.11 25.75 13.43
CA GLU A 281 -20.20 25.03 14.05
C GLU A 281 -19.63 23.87 14.86
N LYS A 282 -19.90 23.85 16.16
CA LYS A 282 -19.64 22.68 17.01
C LYS A 282 -20.78 21.68 16.83
N LEU A 283 -20.46 20.46 16.45
CA LEU A 283 -21.44 19.39 16.23
C LEU A 283 -21.78 18.71 17.56
N SER A 284 -23.07 18.62 17.88
CA SER A 284 -23.55 17.93 19.08
C SER A 284 -23.54 16.42 18.87
N THR A 285 -22.87 15.68 19.75
CA THR A 285 -22.91 14.21 19.76
C THR A 285 -24.13 13.65 20.49
N ASN A 286 -25.05 14.50 20.97
CA ASN A 286 -26.27 14.10 21.69
C ASN A 286 -26.02 13.15 22.87
N ASN A 287 -24.93 13.38 23.61
CA ASN A 287 -24.44 12.55 24.73
C ASN A 287 -23.88 11.18 24.34
N GLU A 288 -23.65 10.92 23.04
CA GLU A 288 -22.82 9.78 22.63
C GLU A 288 -21.34 10.16 22.76
N GLU A 289 -20.57 9.37 23.48
CA GLU A 289 -19.10 9.51 23.53
C GLU A 289 -18.47 8.58 22.49
N PHE A 290 -17.94 9.17 21.42
CA PHE A 290 -17.10 8.46 20.47
C PHE A 290 -15.96 9.34 19.98
N SER A 291 -14.87 8.70 19.61
CA SER A 291 -13.71 9.30 18.95
C SER A 291 -13.60 8.68 17.56
N ILE A 292 -13.33 9.51 16.55
CA ILE A 292 -13.03 9.04 15.20
C ILE A 292 -11.69 9.61 14.73
N THR A 293 -11.00 8.81 13.93
CA THR A 293 -9.66 9.08 13.42
C THR A 293 -9.56 8.61 11.98
N LYS A 294 -8.51 9.00 11.27
CA LYS A 294 -8.26 8.57 9.89
C LYS A 294 -9.47 8.77 8.96
N PRO A 295 -10.09 9.97 8.93
CA PRO A 295 -11.22 10.21 8.05
C PRO A 295 -10.76 10.25 6.58
N SER A 296 -11.62 9.75 5.69
CA SER A 296 -11.47 9.80 4.24
C SER A 296 -12.85 9.86 3.57
N LEU A 297 -12.90 10.26 2.31
CA LEU A 297 -14.14 10.30 1.53
C LEU A 297 -14.20 9.12 0.57
N ASN A 298 -15.26 8.32 0.65
CA ASN A 298 -15.51 7.30 -0.35
C ASN A 298 -15.96 7.90 -1.70
N SER A 299 -16.21 7.03 -2.69
CA SER A 299 -16.66 7.45 -4.03
C SER A 299 -18.01 8.17 -4.01
N SER A 300 -18.85 7.87 -3.03
CA SER A 300 -20.15 8.54 -2.77
C SER A 300 -20.04 9.78 -1.89
N ASN A 301 -18.82 10.25 -1.58
CA ASN A 301 -18.56 11.41 -0.74
C ASN A 301 -19.07 11.24 0.71
N GLU A 302 -19.17 10.02 1.20
CA GLU A 302 -19.44 9.69 2.61
C GLU A 302 -18.12 9.60 3.39
N ILE A 303 -18.16 9.92 4.69
CA ILE A 303 -16.97 9.87 5.55
C ILE A 303 -16.77 8.46 6.07
N ILE A 304 -15.70 7.81 5.62
CA ILE A 304 -15.24 6.50 6.10
C ILE A 304 -14.01 6.73 6.98
N CYS A 305 -14.01 6.17 8.18
CA CYS A 305 -13.01 6.46 9.21
C CYS A 305 -12.86 5.30 10.20
N LEU A 306 -11.96 5.45 11.17
CA LEU A 306 -11.81 4.54 12.28
C LEU A 306 -12.42 5.14 13.55
N LYS A 307 -13.35 4.43 14.18
CA LYS A 307 -13.74 4.70 15.57
C LYS A 307 -12.62 4.25 16.51
N ASP A 308 -12.05 5.16 17.29
CA ASP A 308 -10.97 4.90 18.24
C ASP A 308 -11.51 4.44 19.59
N TYR A 309 -10.91 3.37 20.13
CA TYR A 309 -11.33 2.69 21.35
C TYR A 309 -10.33 2.81 22.51
N GLY A 310 -9.25 3.57 22.37
CA GLY A 310 -8.13 3.45 23.31
C GLY A 310 -6.94 2.77 22.67
N ASN A 311 -5.73 3.03 23.16
CA ASN A 311 -4.55 2.20 22.90
C ASN A 311 -4.25 1.92 21.41
N SER A 312 -4.52 2.91 20.55
CA SER A 312 -4.34 2.79 19.09
C SER A 312 -5.20 1.70 18.44
N LEU A 313 -6.33 1.34 19.04
CA LEU A 313 -7.29 0.39 18.48
C LEU A 313 -8.43 1.14 17.78
N GLY A 314 -8.62 0.84 16.49
CA GLY A 314 -9.63 1.42 15.63
C GLY A 314 -10.58 0.39 15.03
N GLN A 315 -11.81 0.77 14.76
CA GLN A 315 -12.78 -0.04 14.02
C GLN A 315 -13.30 0.74 12.81
N LEU A 316 -13.44 0.10 11.65
CA LEU A 316 -13.94 0.78 10.45
C LEU A 316 -15.42 1.13 10.58
N VAL A 317 -15.73 2.41 10.46
CA VAL A 317 -17.08 2.97 10.59
C VAL A 317 -17.36 4.01 9.51
N LYS A 318 -18.63 4.24 9.23
CA LYS A 318 -19.14 5.41 8.52
C LYS A 318 -19.54 6.47 9.54
N PHE A 319 -19.06 7.69 9.38
CA PHE A 319 -19.55 8.85 10.12
C PHE A 319 -20.56 9.61 9.25
N ASN A 320 -21.76 9.83 9.79
CA ASN A 320 -22.79 10.66 9.18
C ASN A 320 -22.77 12.03 9.86
N GLU A 321 -22.36 13.06 9.13
CA GLU A 321 -22.18 14.41 9.66
C GLU A 321 -23.49 15.17 9.93
N GLU A 322 -24.60 14.77 9.30
CA GLU A 322 -25.91 15.42 9.47
C GLU A 322 -26.57 14.99 10.80
N THR A 323 -26.45 13.70 11.12
CA THR A 323 -27.01 13.10 12.34
C THR A 323 -25.99 12.98 13.47
N VAL A 324 -24.71 13.21 13.16
CA VAL A 324 -23.56 13.06 14.06
C VAL A 324 -23.50 11.65 14.68
N LYS A 325 -23.65 10.63 13.82
CA LYS A 325 -23.67 9.21 14.22
C LYS A 325 -22.63 8.38 13.49
N VAL A 326 -22.15 7.34 14.16
CA VAL A 326 -21.25 6.33 13.58
C VAL A 326 -22.00 5.03 13.31
N THR A 327 -21.80 4.46 12.12
CA THR A 327 -22.32 3.14 11.74
C THR A 327 -21.16 2.20 11.50
N GLN A 328 -21.14 1.05 12.17
CA GLN A 328 -20.11 0.04 11.96
C GLN A 328 -20.18 -0.52 10.53
N LEU A 329 -19.02 -0.68 9.89
CA LEU A 329 -18.91 -1.17 8.52
C LEU A 329 -18.22 -2.53 8.43
N SER A 330 -17.12 -2.72 9.17
CA SER A 330 -16.42 -4.01 9.23
C SER A 330 -17.00 -4.92 10.32
N GLU A 331 -16.56 -6.17 10.38
CA GLU A 331 -16.73 -7.02 11.55
C GLU A 331 -16.23 -6.33 12.85
N SER A 332 -16.58 -6.88 14.01
CA SER A 332 -16.18 -6.36 15.34
C SER A 332 -14.68 -6.44 15.66
N LYS A 333 -13.84 -6.63 14.63
CA LYS A 333 -12.39 -6.66 14.71
C LYS A 333 -11.83 -5.26 14.92
N LEU A 334 -10.86 -5.15 15.82
CA LEU A 334 -10.12 -3.93 16.08
C LEU A 334 -8.75 -3.98 15.38
N TYR A 335 -8.39 -2.89 14.72
CA TYR A 335 -7.13 -2.71 14.01
C TYR A 335 -6.21 -1.81 14.81
N TYR A 336 -4.94 -2.20 14.93
CA TYR A 336 -3.96 -1.34 15.56
C TYR A 336 -3.46 -0.30 14.55
N SER A 337 -3.88 0.96 14.73
CA SER A 337 -3.56 2.10 13.87
C SER A 337 -3.04 3.26 14.70
N ASN A 338 -2.10 4.03 14.17
CA ASN A 338 -1.82 5.36 14.71
C ASN A 338 -3.14 6.17 14.69
N ARG A 339 -3.43 6.85 15.79
CA ARG A 339 -4.61 7.71 15.95
C ARG A 339 -4.55 8.98 15.12
N LEU A 340 -3.34 9.37 14.72
CA LEU A 340 -3.08 10.63 14.04
C LEU A 340 -3.09 10.44 12.51
N GLY A 341 -3.44 11.50 11.81
CA GLY A 341 -3.37 11.60 10.35
C GLY A 341 -4.64 11.22 9.61
N TYR A 342 -4.48 10.95 8.32
CA TYR A 342 -5.56 10.79 7.36
C TYR A 342 -5.87 9.32 7.09
N GLY A 343 -7.14 9.05 6.81
CA GLY A 343 -7.53 7.81 6.13
C GLY A 343 -7.25 7.94 4.64
N PHE A 344 -7.24 6.81 3.96
CA PHE A 344 -7.10 6.78 2.51
C PHE A 344 -8.19 5.91 1.91
N PHE A 345 -8.84 6.45 0.88
CA PHE A 345 -9.85 5.73 0.13
C PHE A 345 -9.44 5.69 -1.33
N ASP A 346 -9.21 4.48 -1.83
CA ASP A 346 -8.98 4.22 -3.23
C ASP A 346 -10.32 4.31 -3.96
N LYS A 347 -10.60 5.47 -4.56
CA LYS A 347 -11.83 5.70 -5.33
C LYS A 347 -11.90 4.92 -6.63
N LYS A 348 -10.76 4.43 -7.16
CA LYS A 348 -10.73 3.67 -8.41
C LYS A 348 -11.25 2.26 -8.17
N ASN A 349 -10.86 1.65 -7.05
CA ASN A 349 -11.27 0.29 -6.68
C ASN A 349 -12.44 0.27 -5.67
N ASP A 350 -12.83 1.44 -5.16
CA ASP A 350 -13.86 1.64 -4.13
C ASP A 350 -13.53 0.91 -2.82
N GLU A 351 -12.32 1.18 -2.30
CA GLU A 351 -11.75 0.48 -1.16
C GLU A 351 -11.21 1.48 -0.14
N TYR A 352 -11.52 1.28 1.15
CA TYR A 352 -10.76 1.95 2.20
C TYR A 352 -9.45 1.18 2.43
N ILE A 353 -8.32 1.88 2.42
CA ILE A 353 -7.00 1.25 2.57
C ILE A 353 -6.34 1.73 3.86
N GLY A 354 -5.85 0.78 4.65
CA GLY A 354 -5.15 1.04 5.89
C GLY A 354 -3.85 0.25 6.00
N ILE A 355 -2.87 0.84 6.70
CA ILE A 355 -1.66 0.12 7.10
C ILE A 355 -1.78 -0.11 8.60
N TYR A 356 -1.93 -1.37 8.99
CA TYR A 356 -2.18 -1.73 10.39
C TYR A 356 -1.21 -2.82 10.86
N LYS A 357 -1.12 -2.95 12.17
CA LYS A 357 -0.37 -4.04 12.78
C LYS A 357 -1.13 -5.36 12.68
N ASP A 358 -0.45 -6.39 12.25
CA ASP A 358 -0.93 -7.76 12.25
C ASP A 358 -0.33 -8.53 13.44
N SER A 359 -1.21 -9.02 14.32
CA SER A 359 -0.86 -9.78 15.51
C SER A 359 -0.46 -11.23 15.24
N SER A 360 -0.65 -11.74 14.02
CA SER A 360 -0.31 -13.12 13.66
C SER A 360 1.19 -13.36 13.47
N ILE A 361 2.01 -12.30 13.45
CA ILE A 361 3.46 -12.39 13.29
C ILE A 361 4.11 -12.13 14.66
N GLU A 362 4.82 -13.14 15.19
CA GLU A 362 5.49 -13.06 16.49
C GLU A 362 6.45 -11.88 16.56
N ASN A 363 6.22 -10.99 17.53
CA ASN A 363 7.16 -9.94 17.87
C ASN A 363 8.21 -10.50 18.84
N SER A 364 9.21 -11.19 18.30
CA SER A 364 10.29 -11.85 19.05
C SER A 364 11.21 -10.90 19.84
N SER A 365 10.98 -9.58 19.79
CA SER A 365 11.93 -8.57 20.29
C SER A 365 11.45 -7.74 21.49
N GLY A 366 10.21 -7.89 21.97
CA GLY A 366 9.70 -7.09 23.11
C GLY A 366 9.59 -5.58 22.87
N ASN A 367 10.01 -5.08 21.70
CA ASN A 367 9.87 -3.68 21.28
C ASN A 367 8.47 -3.39 20.72
N GLN A 368 8.15 -2.11 20.55
CA GLN A 368 6.86 -1.63 20.05
C GLN A 368 6.39 -2.41 18.79
N PRO A 369 5.09 -2.72 18.69
CA PRO A 369 4.44 -3.24 17.48
C PRO A 369 4.98 -2.71 16.13
N THR A 370 5.36 -3.58 15.18
CA THR A 370 5.68 -3.17 13.80
C THR A 370 4.47 -3.30 12.87
N TYR A 371 4.23 -2.32 11.98
CA TYR A 371 3.25 -2.43 10.90
C TYR A 371 3.77 -3.36 9.80
N ASN A 372 2.98 -4.34 9.43
CA ASN A 372 3.40 -5.42 8.52
C ASN A 372 2.35 -5.81 7.49
N SER A 373 1.19 -5.16 7.47
CA SER A 373 0.11 -5.52 6.55
C SER A 373 -0.60 -4.30 5.98
N LEU A 374 -0.91 -4.39 4.69
CA LEU A 374 -1.92 -3.59 4.02
C LEU A 374 -3.29 -4.25 4.25
N TYR A 375 -4.27 -3.48 4.66
CA TYR A 375 -5.67 -3.89 4.76
C TYR A 375 -6.48 -3.11 3.75
N LYS A 376 -7.25 -3.82 2.93
CA LYS A 376 -8.23 -3.27 2.00
C LYS A 376 -9.63 -3.66 2.46
N PHE A 377 -10.54 -2.70 2.46
CA PHE A 377 -11.94 -2.94 2.82
C PHE A 377 -12.82 -2.54 1.65
N ASN A 378 -13.36 -3.55 0.97
CA ASN A 378 -14.03 -3.38 -0.31
C ASN A 378 -15.49 -2.96 -0.10
N THR A 379 -15.99 -1.97 -0.81
CA THR A 379 -17.41 -1.63 -0.75
C THR A 379 -18.28 -2.63 -1.55
N PRO A 380 -19.60 -2.69 -1.26
CA PRO A 380 -20.30 -2.08 -0.12
C PRO A 380 -20.25 -2.95 1.15
N THR A 381 -19.69 -4.16 1.08
CA THR A 381 -19.70 -5.15 2.17
C THR A 381 -18.65 -4.89 3.24
N TYR A 382 -17.64 -4.08 2.92
CA TYR A 382 -16.43 -3.85 3.71
C TYR A 382 -15.74 -5.14 4.16
N GLN A 383 -15.77 -6.15 3.28
CA GLN A 383 -14.98 -7.36 3.45
C GLN A 383 -13.49 -7.01 3.40
N GLU A 384 -12.74 -7.59 4.34
CA GLU A 384 -11.31 -7.37 4.50
C GLU A 384 -10.53 -8.27 3.54
N GLU A 385 -9.67 -7.65 2.73
CA GLU A 385 -8.52 -8.31 2.13
C GLU A 385 -7.24 -7.83 2.84
N LYS A 386 -6.34 -8.76 3.16
CA LYS A 386 -5.10 -8.46 3.87
C LYS A 386 -3.90 -8.93 3.08
N ILE A 387 -2.93 -8.05 2.89
CA ILE A 387 -1.68 -8.33 2.17
C ILE A 387 -0.51 -8.04 3.10
N LEU A 388 0.32 -9.06 3.31
CA LEU A 388 1.54 -8.93 4.10
C LEU A 388 2.61 -8.14 3.34
N PHE A 389 3.31 -7.25 4.04
CA PHE A 389 4.45 -6.54 3.50
C PHE A 389 5.64 -7.45 3.24
N ARG A 390 6.39 -7.14 2.18
CA ARG A 390 7.57 -7.88 1.77
C ARG A 390 8.78 -6.95 1.70
N PRO A 391 9.83 -7.21 2.51
CA PRO A 391 9.97 -8.30 3.48
C PRO A 391 9.11 -8.11 4.77
N LEU A 392 8.77 -9.23 5.43
CA LEU A 392 7.87 -9.30 6.61
C LEU A 392 8.37 -8.55 7.87
N LYS A 393 9.59 -8.00 7.85
CA LYS A 393 10.21 -7.28 8.98
C LYS A 393 10.30 -5.77 8.74
N THR A 394 9.54 -5.24 7.80
CA THR A 394 9.50 -3.80 7.58
C THR A 394 8.75 -3.13 8.73
N SER A 395 9.27 -2.00 9.21
CA SER A 395 8.61 -1.19 10.22
C SER A 395 8.40 0.22 9.69
N PHE A 396 7.15 0.66 9.73
CA PHE A 396 6.81 2.08 9.68
C PHE A 396 6.63 2.59 11.10
N THR A 397 7.00 3.83 11.37
CA THR A 397 6.73 4.43 12.68
C THR A 397 5.36 5.10 12.68
N SER A 398 5.02 5.83 11.61
CA SER A 398 3.70 6.42 11.43
C SER A 398 3.35 6.55 9.94
N PRO A 399 2.90 5.45 9.30
CA PRO A 399 2.62 5.46 7.87
C PRO A 399 1.30 6.18 7.56
N THR A 400 1.24 6.84 6.42
CA THR A 400 0.02 7.37 5.82
C THR A 400 0.09 7.14 4.32
N ILE A 401 -0.97 6.56 3.76
CA ILE A 401 -1.13 6.43 2.31
C ILE A 401 -1.58 7.79 1.79
N ILE A 402 -0.90 8.30 0.77
CA ILE A 402 -1.11 9.67 0.28
C ILE A 402 -1.47 9.71 -1.20
N ASP A 403 -1.22 8.63 -1.95
CA ASP A 403 -1.56 8.55 -3.38
C ASP A 403 -1.52 7.12 -3.92
N ILE A 404 -1.95 6.97 -5.17
CA ILE A 404 -1.74 5.79 -6.02
C ILE A 404 -0.83 6.17 -7.20
N ILE A 405 0.12 5.31 -7.51
CA ILE A 405 1.07 5.43 -8.62
C ILE A 405 0.80 4.29 -9.60
N GLU A 406 0.43 4.63 -10.84
CA GLU A 406 0.28 3.64 -11.92
C GLU A 406 1.67 3.11 -12.35
N LEU A 407 1.71 1.82 -12.74
CA LEU A 407 2.95 1.10 -13.12
C LEU A 407 3.29 1.17 -14.61
#